data_AF-A0AAD6T7G1-F1
#
_entry.id   AF-A0AAD6T7G1-F1
#
_cell.length_a   1.000
_cell.length_b   1.000
_cell.length_c   1.000
_cell.angle_alpha   90.00
_cell.angle_beta   90.00
_cell.angle_gamma   90.00
#
_symmetry.space_group_name_H-M   'P 1'
#
loop_
_entity.id
_entity.type
_entity.pdbx_description
1 polymer ?
#
loop_
_entity_poly.entity_id
_entity_poly.type
_entity_poly.pdbx_seq_one_letter_code
_entity_poly.pdbx_strand_id
1 'polypeptide(L)'
;TLATLESSATKPPVLHEGEITQAILRQFEIAFKNYVSYKSLDRAQQASILVGCFRDYRITDWLEIDDERDAALLMTSKEIMAKVRSLVLSLSWERDLRIVMNQRKQGKTEPFSEFATAVRSTNSLLINTDSHVED
;
A
#
# COMPACT_ATOMS: atom_id res chain seq x y z
N THR A 1 3.25 5.36 16.24
CA THR A 1 3.88 4.06 15.96
C THR A 1 3.53 3.67 14.54
N LEU A 2 4.47 3.06 13.80
CA LEU A 2 4.19 2.55 12.46
C LEU A 2 3.11 1.47 12.50
N ALA A 3 2.25 1.44 11.49
CA ALA A 3 1.25 0.40 11.32
C ALA A 3 1.91 -0.97 11.16
N THR A 4 1.25 -2.02 11.66
CA THR A 4 1.73 -3.40 11.52
C THR A 4 0.93 -4.15 10.45
N LEU A 5 1.62 -5.03 9.74
CA LEU A 5 1.04 -5.89 8.71
C LEU A 5 1.16 -7.34 9.14
N GLU A 6 0.04 -7.99 9.38
CA GLU A 6 -0.01 -9.45 9.50
C GLU A 6 -0.23 -10.04 8.11
N SER A 7 0.64 -10.95 7.69
CA SER A 7 0.50 -11.62 6.39
C SER A 7 0.88 -13.08 6.47
N SER A 8 0.17 -13.91 5.70
CA SER A 8 0.49 -15.32 5.50
C SER A 8 -0.01 -15.74 4.12
N ALA A 9 0.50 -16.85 3.58
CA ALA A 9 0.01 -17.35 2.29
C ALA A 9 -1.46 -17.85 2.38
N THR A 10 -1.90 -18.29 3.57
CA THR A 10 -3.16 -19.05 3.74
C THR A 10 -4.31 -18.24 4.32
N LYS A 11 -4.03 -17.08 4.91
CA LYS A 11 -5.02 -16.15 5.48
C LYS A 11 -4.93 -14.78 4.79
N PRO A 12 -6.05 -14.03 4.70
CA PRO A 12 -6.01 -12.65 4.22
C PRO A 12 -5.03 -11.82 5.06
N PRO A 13 -4.27 -10.90 4.45
CA PRO A 13 -3.45 -9.97 5.22
C PRO A 13 -4.33 -9.05 6.06
N VAL A 14 -3.83 -8.62 7.21
CA VAL A 14 -4.52 -7.64 8.08
C VAL A 14 -3.61 -6.44 8.26
N LEU A 15 -4.13 -5.26 7.91
CA LEU A 15 -3.46 -3.98 8.12
C LEU A 15 -3.99 -3.35 9.42
N HIS A 16 -3.14 -3.32 10.43
CA HIS A 16 -3.46 -2.74 11.73
C HIS A 16 -3.31 -1.22 11.74
N GLU A 17 -3.87 -0.60 12.78
CA GLU A 17 -3.78 0.83 13.02
C GLU A 17 -2.35 1.33 13.20
N GLY A 18 -2.12 2.59 12.84
CA GLY A 18 -0.86 3.29 13.06
C GLY A 18 -0.51 4.24 11.92
N GLU A 19 0.76 4.65 11.89
CA GLU A 19 1.29 5.42 10.76
C GLU A 19 1.47 4.50 9.56
N ILE A 20 0.57 4.64 8.59
CA ILE A 20 0.58 3.89 7.33
C ILE A 20 1.40 4.67 6.30
N THR A 21 2.47 4.06 5.81
CA THR A 21 3.31 4.62 4.74
C THR A 21 3.00 3.94 3.40
N GLN A 22 3.41 4.56 2.29
CA GLN A 22 3.29 3.92 0.98
C GLN A 22 4.03 2.57 0.91
N ALA A 23 5.14 2.41 1.65
CA ALA A 23 5.85 1.13 1.73
C ALA A 23 4.99 0.05 2.38
N ILE A 24 4.28 0.37 3.47
CA ILE A 24 3.37 -0.56 4.14
C ILE A 24 2.20 -0.92 3.22
N LEU A 25 1.58 0.05 2.55
CA LEU A 25 0.50 -0.21 1.59
C LEU A 25 0.97 -1.09 0.44
N ARG A 26 2.19 -0.88 -0.07
CA ARG A 26 2.74 -1.72 -1.13
C ARG A 26 2.95 -3.16 -0.67
N GLN A 27 3.46 -3.37 0.55
CA GLN A 27 3.61 -4.70 1.13
C GLN A 27 2.25 -5.38 1.33
N PHE A 28 1.26 -4.64 1.83
CA PHE A 28 -0.11 -5.12 1.98
C PHE A 28 -0.71 -5.55 0.63
N GLU A 29 -0.58 -4.74 -0.43
CA GLU A 29 -1.07 -5.09 -1.77
C GLU A 29 -0.41 -6.35 -2.33
N ILE A 30 0.90 -6.52 -2.11
CA ILE A 30 1.63 -7.71 -2.54
C ILE A 30 1.11 -8.94 -1.78
N ALA A 31 0.98 -8.84 -0.45
CA ALA A 31 0.44 -9.91 0.37
C ALA A 31 -1.00 -10.28 -0.04
N PHE A 32 -1.83 -9.28 -0.33
CA PHE A 32 -3.20 -9.49 -0.77
C PHE A 32 -3.25 -10.17 -2.15
N LYS A 33 -2.44 -9.72 -3.11
CA LYS A 33 -2.34 -10.36 -4.44
C LYS A 33 -1.88 -11.83 -4.34
N ASN A 34 -0.94 -12.13 -3.46
CA ASN A 34 -0.49 -13.50 -3.22
C ASN A 34 -1.62 -14.36 -2.64
N TYR A 35 -2.36 -13.83 -1.67
CA TYR A 35 -3.53 -14.52 -1.10
C TYR A 35 -4.63 -14.76 -2.14
N VAL A 36 -4.94 -13.75 -2.96
CA VAL A 36 -5.91 -13.86 -4.09
C VAL A 36 -5.50 -14.97 -5.05
N SER A 37 -4.22 -15.02 -5.41
CA SER A 37 -3.68 -16.05 -6.31
C SER A 37 -3.77 -17.44 -5.67
N TYR A 38 -3.38 -17.56 -4.40
CA TYR A 38 -3.43 -18.81 -3.66
C TYR A 38 -4.85 -19.37 -3.50
N LYS A 39 -5.84 -18.49 -3.30
CA LYS A 39 -7.25 -18.86 -3.14
C LYS A 39 -8.05 -18.85 -4.44
N SER A 40 -7.47 -18.39 -5.55
CA SER A 40 -8.14 -18.22 -6.85
C SER A 40 -9.44 -17.41 -6.76
N LEU A 41 -9.37 -16.26 -6.06
CA LEU A 41 -10.56 -15.45 -5.78
C LEU A 41 -11.05 -14.67 -7.00
N ASP A 42 -12.36 -14.67 -7.23
CA ASP A 42 -13.00 -13.79 -8.20
C ASP A 42 -13.04 -12.32 -7.73
N ARG A 43 -13.48 -11.41 -8.60
CA ARG A 43 -13.48 -9.97 -8.30
C ARG A 43 -14.42 -9.61 -7.14
N ALA A 44 -15.59 -10.24 -7.03
CA ALA A 44 -16.56 -9.94 -5.98
C ALA A 44 -16.04 -10.42 -4.61
N GLN A 45 -15.44 -11.62 -4.58
CA GLN A 45 -14.78 -12.17 -3.40
C GLN A 45 -13.61 -11.30 -2.95
N GLN A 46 -12.82 -10.78 -3.90
CA GLN A 46 -11.70 -9.88 -3.60
C GLN A 46 -12.16 -8.62 -2.87
N ALA A 47 -13.17 -7.91 -3.37
CA ALA A 47 -13.67 -6.69 -2.75
C ALA A 47 -14.18 -6.97 -1.33
N SER A 48 -15.02 -8.00 -1.17
CA SER A 48 -15.58 -8.40 0.13
C SER A 48 -14.51 -8.77 1.16
N ILE A 49 -13.47 -9.49 0.76
CA ILE A 49 -12.38 -9.86 1.67
C ILE A 49 -11.51 -8.64 1.98
N LEU A 50 -11.20 -7.82 0.97
CA LEU A 50 -10.33 -6.66 1.10
C LEU A 50 -10.87 -5.65 2.12
N VAL A 51 -12.16 -5.33 2.08
CA VAL A 51 -12.77 -4.42 3.07
C VAL A 51 -12.64 -4.97 4.50
N GLY A 52 -12.64 -6.29 4.68
CA GLY A 52 -12.44 -6.96 5.95
C GLY A 52 -10.98 -7.02 6.45
N CYS A 53 -10.02 -6.60 5.63
CA CYS A 53 -8.58 -6.65 5.96
C CYS A 53 -8.08 -5.42 6.73
N PHE A 54 -8.86 -4.35 6.85
CA PHE A 54 -8.42 -3.10 7.47
C PHE A 54 -8.86 -3.00 8.94
N ARG A 55 -7.97 -2.50 9.80
CA ARG A 55 -8.27 -2.15 11.21
C ARG A 55 -7.93 -0.69 11.55
N ASP A 56 -7.37 0.06 10.60
CA ASP A 56 -7.10 1.48 10.80
C ASP A 56 -8.42 2.27 10.79
N TYR A 57 -8.61 3.09 11.83
CA TYR A 57 -9.87 3.80 12.06
C TYR A 57 -10.26 4.70 10.87
N ARG A 58 -9.31 5.31 10.15
CA ARG A 58 -9.63 6.19 9.00
C ARG A 58 -10.26 5.41 7.86
N ILE A 59 -9.86 4.14 7.70
CA ILE A 59 -10.40 3.26 6.67
C ILE A 59 -11.72 2.66 7.15
N THR A 60 -11.80 2.22 8.40
CA THR A 60 -13.04 1.65 8.94
C THR A 60 -14.14 2.70 9.02
N ASP A 61 -13.86 3.93 9.46
CA ASP A 61 -14.84 5.03 9.51
C ASP A 61 -15.43 5.33 8.12
N TRP A 62 -14.61 5.24 7.07
CA TRP A 62 -15.09 5.33 5.69
C TRP A 62 -16.02 4.15 5.32
N LEU A 63 -15.69 2.93 5.75
CA LEU A 63 -16.45 1.71 5.47
C LEU A 63 -17.68 1.51 6.37
N GLU A 64 -17.85 2.28 7.44
CA GLU A 64 -19.04 2.27 8.30
C GLU A 64 -20.13 3.23 7.80
N ILE A 65 -19.84 4.04 6.77
CA ILE A 65 -20.88 4.79 6.05
C ILE A 65 -21.59 3.81 5.11
N ASP A 66 -22.87 3.53 5.36
CA ASP A 66 -23.64 2.48 4.66
C ASP A 66 -23.46 2.51 3.13
N ASP A 67 -23.68 3.69 2.52
CA ASP A 67 -23.57 3.86 1.06
C ASP A 67 -22.13 3.64 0.54
N GLU A 68 -21.12 3.97 1.34
CA GLU A 68 -19.71 3.81 0.95
C GLU A 68 -19.25 2.36 1.06
N ARG A 69 -19.78 1.61 2.04
CA ARG A 69 -19.49 0.17 2.17
C ARG A 69 -20.02 -0.59 0.96
N ASP A 70 -21.27 -0.35 0.60
CA ASP A 70 -21.90 -0.99 -0.55
C ASP A 70 -21.21 -0.59 -1.85
N ALA A 71 -20.84 0.68 -1.99
CA ALA A 71 -20.03 1.15 -3.12
C ALA A 71 -18.68 0.43 -3.17
N ALA A 72 -17.98 0.28 -2.04
CA ALA A 72 -16.69 -0.41 -1.97
C ALA A 72 -16.80 -1.90 -2.36
N LEU A 73 -17.90 -2.57 -2.03
CA LEU A 73 -18.13 -3.97 -2.43
C LEU A 73 -18.30 -4.16 -3.95
N LEU A 74 -18.67 -3.09 -4.67
CA LEU A 74 -18.78 -3.08 -6.13
C LEU A 74 -17.49 -2.65 -6.83
N MET A 75 -16.53 -2.10 -6.10
CA MET A 75 -15.25 -1.65 -6.62
C MET A 75 -14.28 -2.80 -6.89
N THR A 76 -13.32 -2.53 -7.76
CA THR A 76 -12.12 -3.36 -7.91
C THR A 76 -11.16 -3.18 -6.74
N SER A 77 -10.33 -4.19 -6.47
CA SER A 77 -9.24 -4.08 -5.49
C SER A 77 -8.34 -2.86 -5.75
N LYS A 78 -8.17 -2.45 -7.01
CA LYS A 78 -7.38 -1.28 -7.38
C LYS A 78 -8.06 0.03 -6.94
N GLU A 79 -9.36 0.16 -7.15
CA GLU A 79 -10.13 1.35 -6.77
C GLU A 79 -10.22 1.49 -5.24
N ILE A 80 -10.48 0.39 -4.54
CA ILE A 80 -10.46 0.36 -3.06
C ILE A 80 -9.10 0.85 -2.55
N MET A 81 -8.00 0.32 -3.09
CA MET A 81 -6.66 0.72 -2.67
C MET A 81 -6.28 2.16 -3.05
N ALA A 82 -6.88 2.73 -4.11
CA ALA A 82 -6.72 4.14 -4.42
C ALA A 82 -7.43 5.02 -3.38
N LYS A 83 -8.65 4.65 -2.98
CA LYS A 83 -9.38 5.33 -1.91
C LYS A 83 -8.66 5.22 -0.58
N VAL A 84 -8.19 4.04 -0.21
CA VAL A 84 -7.39 3.82 1.01
C VAL A 84 -6.16 4.74 1.05
N ARG A 85 -5.39 4.82 -0.05
CA ARG A 85 -4.25 5.76 -0.13
C ARG A 85 -4.66 7.19 0.14
N SER A 86 -5.77 7.65 -0.43
CA SER A 86 -6.27 9.02 -0.23
C SER A 86 -6.70 9.33 1.20
N LEU A 87 -7.09 8.30 1.97
CA LEU A 87 -7.50 8.44 3.37
C LEU A 87 -6.31 8.46 4.33
N VAL A 88 -5.26 7.69 4.04
CA VAL A 88 -4.20 7.41 5.03
C VAL A 88 -2.86 8.08 4.72
N LEU A 89 -2.60 8.45 3.46
CA LEU A 89 -1.37 9.13 3.07
C LEU A 89 -1.57 10.65 3.03
N SER A 90 -0.49 11.39 3.32
CA SER A 90 -0.44 12.84 3.08
C SER A 90 -0.69 13.16 1.60
N LEU A 91 -1.37 14.26 1.28
CA LEU A 91 -1.50 14.75 -0.10
C LEU A 91 -0.14 14.95 -0.81
N SER A 92 0.93 15.17 -0.04
CA SER A 92 2.30 15.35 -0.55
C SER A 92 3.13 14.06 -0.60
N TRP A 93 2.56 12.88 -0.29
CA TRP A 93 3.34 11.65 -0.09
C TRP A 93 4.28 11.32 -1.26
N GLU A 94 3.84 11.52 -2.51
CA GLU A 94 4.68 11.30 -3.70
C GLU A 94 5.86 12.27 -3.75
N ARG A 95 5.59 13.55 -3.48
CA ARG A 95 6.62 14.60 -3.44
C ARG A 95 7.62 14.30 -2.33
N ASP A 96 7.14 13.88 -1.16
CA ASP A 96 7.99 13.61 0.00
C ASP A 96 8.91 12.42 -0.29
N LEU A 97 8.40 11.34 -0.87
CA LEU A 97 9.22 10.20 -1.32
C LEU A 97 10.25 10.61 -2.38
N ARG A 98 9.87 11.48 -3.32
CA ARG A 98 10.78 11.97 -4.34
C ARG A 98 11.87 12.88 -3.78
N ILE A 99 11.55 13.70 -2.77
CA ILE A 99 12.55 14.48 -2.02
C ILE A 99 13.51 13.53 -1.31
N VAL A 100 13.01 12.52 -0.59
CA VAL A 100 13.86 11.51 0.08
C VAL A 100 14.78 10.82 -0.91
N MET A 101 14.26 10.39 -2.06
CA MET A 101 15.04 9.76 -3.12
C MET A 101 16.13 10.68 -3.67
N ASN A 102 15.79 11.93 -4.01
CA ASN A 102 16.74 12.89 -4.58
C ASN A 102 17.79 13.38 -3.57
N GLN A 103 17.46 13.38 -2.28
CA GLN A 103 18.40 13.77 -1.22
C GLN A 103 19.29 12.61 -0.77
N ARG A 104 18.99 11.37 -1.17
CA ARG A 104 19.80 10.21 -0.83
C ARG A 104 21.16 10.33 -1.52
N LYS A 105 22.22 10.39 -0.70
CA LYS A 105 23.62 10.39 -1.15
C LYS A 105 24.24 9.06 -0.75
N GLN A 106 25.13 8.51 -1.57
CA GLN A 106 25.92 7.35 -1.19
C GLN A 106 26.77 7.68 0.04
N GLY A 107 26.70 6.82 1.06
CA GLY A 107 27.53 6.96 2.25
C GLY A 107 29.02 6.74 1.96
N LYS A 108 29.91 7.33 2.75
CA LYS A 108 31.38 7.20 2.54
C LYS A 108 31.88 5.76 2.53
N THR A 109 31.21 4.88 3.26
CA THR A 109 31.55 3.46 3.41
C THR A 109 30.50 2.52 2.79
N GLU A 110 29.48 3.07 2.14
CA GLU A 110 28.38 2.30 1.56
C GLU A 110 28.77 1.82 0.15
N PRO A 111 28.68 0.52 -0.16
CA PRO A 111 28.83 0.02 -1.51
C PRO A 111 27.79 0.65 -2.45
N PHE A 112 28.21 1.01 -3.67
CA PHE A 112 27.29 1.60 -4.66
C PHE A 112 26.05 0.73 -4.92
N SER A 113 26.20 -0.59 -4.88
CA SER A 113 25.09 -1.54 -5.06
C SER A 113 24.00 -1.41 -4.00
N GLU A 114 24.37 -1.16 -2.74
CA GLU A 114 23.42 -0.95 -1.63
C GLU A 114 22.70 0.39 -1.79
N PHE A 115 23.45 1.45 -2.10
CA PHE A 115 22.90 2.76 -2.43
C PHE A 115 21.90 2.69 -3.59
N ALA A 116 22.29 2.07 -4.71
CA ALA A 116 21.45 1.92 -5.89
C ALA A 116 20.19 1.10 -5.59
N THR A 117 20.32 0.04 -4.79
CA THR A 117 19.18 -0.77 -4.33
C THR A 117 18.22 0.07 -3.49
N ALA A 118 18.72 0.90 -2.58
CA ALA A 118 17.89 1.75 -1.73
C ALA A 118 17.14 2.82 -2.55
N VAL A 119 17.81 3.46 -3.52
CA VAL A 119 17.19 4.42 -4.45
C VAL A 119 16.10 3.74 -5.29
N ARG A 120 16.41 2.57 -5.89
CA ARG A 120 15.44 1.79 -6.67
C ARG A 120 14.25 1.31 -5.83
N SER A 121 14.50 0.88 -4.60
CA SER A 121 13.44 0.49 -3.67
C SER A 121 12.49 1.66 -3.39
N THR A 122 13.03 2.85 -3.16
CA THR A 122 12.23 4.08 -2.97
C THR A 122 11.45 4.43 -4.24
N ASN A 123 12.09 4.41 -5.40
CA ASN A 123 11.42 4.66 -6.69
C ASN A 123 10.29 3.66 -6.96
N SER A 124 10.46 2.38 -6.58
CA SER A 124 9.43 1.36 -6.77
C SER A 124 8.12 1.63 -6.02
N LEU A 125 8.17 2.46 -4.97
CA LEU A 125 6.98 2.92 -4.23
C LEU A 125 6.15 3.94 -5.03
N LEU A 126 6.75 4.57 -6.04
CA LEU A 126 6.13 5.55 -6.93
C LEU A 126 5.55 4.92 -8.20
N ILE A 127 5.68 3.60 -8.41
CA ILE A 127 5.12 2.93 -9.60
C ILE A 127 3.61 3.23 -9.75
N ASN A 128 3.20 3.55 -10.98
CA ASN A 128 1.86 4.04 -11.37
C ASN A 128 1.53 5.46 -10.88
N THR A 129 2.54 6.27 -10.56
CA THR A 129 2.41 7.72 -10.36
C THR A 129 3.28 8.45 -11.37
N ASP A 130 2.94 9.71 -11.64
CA ASP A 130 3.75 10.59 -12.50
C ASP A 130 5.12 10.93 -11.87
N SER A 131 5.30 10.60 -10.59
CA SER A 131 6.55 10.82 -9.85
C SER A 131 7.56 9.67 -10.02
N HIS A 132 7.18 8.56 -10.66
CA HIS A 132 8.07 7.43 -10.94
C HIS A 132 9.14 7.80 -11.97
N VAL A 133 10.39 7.45 -11.70
CA VAL A 133 11.48 7.60 -12.67
C VAL A 133 11.66 6.28 -13.41
N GLU A 134 11.56 6.30 -14.74
CA GLU A 134 11.83 5.13 -15.58
C GLU A 134 13.34 4.98 -15.84
N ASP A 135 13.80 3.74 -16.08
CA ASP A 135 15.19 3.40 -16.40
C ASP A 135 15.56 3.76 -17.85
#